data_AF-A0A318H7W3-F1
#
_entry.id   AF-A0A318H7W3-F1
#
_cell.length_a   1.000
_cell.length_b   1.000
_cell.length_c   1.000
_cell.angle_alpha   90.00
_cell.angle_beta   90.00
_cell.angle_gamma   90.00
#
_symmetry.space_group_name_H-M   'P 1'
#
loop_
_entity.id
_entity.type
_entity.pdbx_description
1 polymer ?
#
loop_
_entity_poly.entity_id
_entity_poly.type
_entity_poly.pdbx_seq_one_letter_code
_entity_poly.pdbx_strand_id
1 'polypeptide(L)'
;MKIQKLVAPIGVTAVAIGMAAATAAPASAIDNIKTFGQPESLNDAYGNPMITYTVLGLKPSSDAVFHNGKLYEANVTSEGGIPLAPNFNARAQSGDNYPVIGGGIPGKLYFDVVGDIPNSVVYNTSGRDLLGWVSPRPISSGAGDVAGETTEDIGGAPTGGATDGGGMTGGNEVAPAVVAPAPFELTPAEVAEPGFNSGGGGGGHR
;
A
#
# COMPACT_ATOMS: atom_id res chain seq x y z
N MET A 1 28.36 29.59 -17.89
CA MET A 1 27.80 28.49 -17.08
C MET A 1 26.72 29.08 -16.18
N LYS A 2 25.48 28.57 -16.22
CA LYS A 2 24.34 29.09 -15.45
C LYS A 2 24.31 28.41 -14.08
N ILE A 3 24.31 29.21 -13.02
CA ILE A 3 24.15 28.80 -11.62
C ILE A 3 22.65 28.52 -11.39
N GLN A 4 22.29 27.26 -11.13
CA GLN A 4 20.92 26.90 -10.77
C GLN A 4 20.72 27.05 -9.26
N LYS A 5 19.55 27.62 -8.93
CA LYS A 5 19.17 28.13 -7.61
C LYS A 5 19.00 26.99 -6.60
N LEU A 6 19.48 27.23 -5.38
CA LEU A 6 19.23 26.44 -4.19
C LEU A 6 17.72 26.37 -3.92
N VAL A 7 17.14 25.17 -3.98
CA VAL A 7 15.77 24.93 -3.52
C VAL A 7 15.82 24.86 -1.99
N ALA A 8 15.06 25.74 -1.33
CA ALA A 8 14.97 25.78 0.12
C ALA A 8 14.30 24.48 0.64
N PRO A 9 14.78 23.88 1.74
CA PRO A 9 14.10 22.74 2.34
C PRO A 9 12.76 23.19 2.92
N ILE A 10 11.68 22.55 2.48
CA ILE A 10 10.37 22.66 3.13
C ILE A 10 10.55 21.99 4.50
N GLY A 11 10.46 22.78 5.57
CA GLY A 11 10.56 22.27 6.94
C GLY A 11 9.47 21.23 7.19
N VAL A 12 9.88 19.99 7.42
CA VAL A 12 8.98 18.94 7.94
C VAL A 12 8.70 19.32 9.39
N THR A 13 7.50 19.83 9.66
CA THR A 13 6.99 19.89 11.02
C THR A 13 6.93 18.47 11.54
N ALA A 14 7.65 18.18 12.64
CA ALA A 14 7.55 16.90 13.33
C ALA A 14 6.08 16.67 13.70
N VAL A 15 5.40 15.79 12.96
CA VAL A 15 4.07 15.32 13.34
C VAL A 15 4.31 14.38 14.51
N ALA A 16 4.11 14.89 15.73
CA ALA A 16 3.96 14.03 16.89
C ALA A 16 2.76 13.12 16.61
N ILE A 17 3.02 11.86 16.22
CA ILE A 17 1.98 10.84 16.13
C ILE A 17 1.46 10.67 17.56
N GLY A 18 0.21 11.09 17.75
CA GLY A 18 -0.33 11.47 19.05
C GLY A 18 -0.34 10.34 20.06
N MET A 19 0.11 10.65 21.28
CA MET A 19 -0.34 9.96 22.48
C MET A 19 -1.78 10.38 22.79
N ALA A 20 -2.74 9.46 22.63
CA ALA A 20 -4.00 9.53 23.35
C ALA A 20 -3.82 8.93 24.75
N ALA A 21 -4.26 9.67 25.77
CA ALA A 21 -3.96 9.43 27.18
C ALA A 21 -4.57 8.11 27.72
N ALA A 22 -3.72 7.14 28.06
CA ALA A 22 -3.92 6.18 29.16
C ALA A 22 -2.60 5.47 29.48
N THR A 23 -2.01 5.78 30.63
CA THR A 23 -0.89 5.09 31.31
C THR A 23 -0.04 4.10 30.48
N ALA A 24 0.95 4.57 29.73
CA ALA A 24 2.03 3.73 29.22
C ALA A 24 3.28 4.58 28.95
N ALA A 25 4.44 3.94 29.01
CA ALA A 25 5.81 4.46 28.86
C ALA A 25 6.00 5.60 27.82
N PRO A 26 7.07 6.43 27.94
CA PRO A 26 7.31 7.51 26.99
C PRO A 26 7.32 6.98 25.56
N ALA A 27 6.38 7.47 24.74
CA ALA A 27 6.45 7.40 23.29
C ALA A 27 7.66 8.26 22.93
N SER A 28 8.77 7.59 22.67
CA SER A 28 9.91 8.21 22.03
C SER A 28 9.41 8.77 20.70
N ALA A 29 9.44 10.10 20.56
CA ALA A 29 9.23 10.72 19.27
C ALA A 29 10.24 10.12 18.28
N ILE A 30 9.75 9.67 17.12
CA ILE A 30 10.63 9.32 16.01
C ILE A 30 11.23 10.63 15.52
N ASP A 31 12.56 10.78 15.60
CA ASP A 31 13.26 11.92 14.99
C ASP A 31 13.37 11.79 13.46
N ASN A 32 13.10 10.59 12.94
CA ASN A 32 13.26 10.18 11.54
C ASN A 32 11.90 10.00 10.82
N ILE A 33 11.03 11.00 10.88
CA ILE A 33 9.74 10.99 10.16
C ILE A 33 9.91 11.67 8.79
N LYS A 34 9.43 11.01 7.75
CA LYS A 34 9.37 11.53 6.39
C LYS A 34 7.94 11.56 5.88
N THR A 35 7.74 12.30 4.79
CA THR A 35 6.56 12.08 3.95
C THR A 35 6.72 10.80 3.14
N PHE A 36 5.61 10.15 2.78
CA PHE A 36 5.64 9.05 1.81
C PHE A 36 6.40 9.44 0.53
N GLY A 37 7.14 8.48 -0.03
CA GLY A 37 7.99 8.60 -1.21
C GLY A 37 9.42 9.07 -0.93
N GLN A 38 9.72 9.53 0.29
CA GLN A 38 11.09 9.92 0.67
C GLN A 38 11.85 8.73 1.29
N PRO A 39 13.14 8.56 0.96
CA PRO A 39 13.98 7.54 1.58
C PRO A 39 14.33 7.90 3.02
N GLU A 40 14.50 6.89 3.87
CA GLU A 40 15.02 7.03 5.23
C GLU A 40 15.82 5.79 5.65
N SER A 41 16.89 5.98 6.43
CA SER A 41 17.86 4.91 6.71
C SER A 41 17.90 4.51 8.17
N LEU A 42 17.95 3.19 8.42
CA LEU A 42 18.44 2.69 9.68
C LEU A 42 19.96 2.80 9.67
N ASN A 43 20.49 3.57 10.60
CA ASN A 43 21.92 3.80 10.70
C ASN A 43 22.57 2.90 11.76
N ASP A 44 23.84 2.57 11.57
CA ASP A 44 24.67 1.91 12.58
C ASP A 44 25.04 2.89 13.72
N ALA A 45 25.82 2.40 14.69
CA ALA A 45 26.28 3.19 15.82
C ALA A 45 27.21 4.37 15.45
N TYR A 46 27.71 4.40 14.21
CA TYR A 46 28.58 5.45 13.68
C TYR A 46 27.84 6.39 12.72
N GLY A 47 26.54 6.19 12.51
CA GLY A 47 25.71 7.01 11.63
C GLY A 47 25.75 6.60 10.16
N ASN A 48 26.36 5.46 9.80
CA ASN A 48 26.35 4.97 8.42
C ASN A 48 25.04 4.22 8.13
N PRO A 49 24.46 4.38 6.93
CA PRO A 49 23.24 3.66 6.56
C PRO A 49 23.51 2.15 6.46
N MET A 50 22.78 1.36 7.26
CA MET A 50 22.80 -0.11 7.22
C MET A 50 21.76 -0.64 6.21
N ILE A 51 20.59 0.01 6.15
CA ILE A 51 19.54 -0.23 5.17
C ILE A 51 18.72 1.05 5.00
N THR A 52 18.39 1.39 3.76
CA THR A 52 17.54 2.51 3.41
C THR A 52 16.21 1.99 2.91
N TYR A 53 15.09 2.51 3.44
CA TYR A 53 13.75 2.17 2.99
C TYR A 53 13.09 3.37 2.34
N THR A 54 12.26 3.12 1.33
CA THR A 54 11.31 4.11 0.80
C THR A 54 9.91 3.51 0.82
N VAL A 55 8.98 4.17 1.52
CA VAL A 55 7.56 3.80 1.55
C VAL A 55 6.79 4.76 0.68
N LEU A 56 6.19 4.29 -0.41
CA LEU A 56 5.60 5.15 -1.44
C LEU A 56 4.23 5.72 -1.05
N GLY A 57 3.50 5.07 -0.15
CA GLY A 57 2.17 5.49 0.28
C GLY A 57 1.43 4.41 1.02
N LEU A 58 0.31 4.79 1.63
CA LEU A 58 -0.62 3.90 2.31
C LEU A 58 -2.02 4.13 1.74
N LYS A 59 -2.67 3.06 1.29
CA LYS A 59 -4.00 3.15 0.65
C LYS A 59 -4.81 1.88 0.89
N PRO A 60 -6.14 1.91 0.73
CA PRO A 60 -6.94 0.70 0.68
C PRO A 60 -6.44 -0.26 -0.42
N SER A 61 -6.53 -1.56 -0.16
CA SER A 61 -6.20 -2.62 -1.11
C SER A 61 -7.44 -3.42 -1.50
N SER A 62 -7.46 -3.95 -2.73
CA SER A 62 -8.45 -4.90 -3.22
C SER A 62 -7.89 -6.32 -3.38
N ASP A 63 -6.66 -6.56 -2.94
CA ASP A 63 -5.99 -7.85 -3.11
C ASP A 63 -6.59 -8.91 -2.17
N ALA A 64 -6.60 -10.16 -2.61
CA ALA A 64 -7.21 -11.29 -1.88
C ALA A 64 -6.31 -11.82 -0.75
N VAL A 65 -5.95 -10.96 0.20
CA VAL A 65 -5.23 -11.32 1.43
C VAL A 65 -6.26 -11.53 2.53
N PHE A 66 -6.10 -12.55 3.38
CA PHE A 66 -7.03 -12.77 4.49
C PHE A 66 -6.93 -11.66 5.55
N HIS A 67 -8.07 -11.08 5.92
CA HIS A 67 -8.17 -9.96 6.88
C HIS A 67 -9.59 -9.89 7.48
N ASN A 68 -9.76 -9.21 8.61
CA ASN A 68 -11.06 -9.07 9.30
C ASN A 68 -11.69 -7.69 9.09
N GLY A 69 -10.87 -6.65 9.00
CA GLY A 69 -11.26 -5.26 8.82
C GLY A 69 -11.23 -4.82 7.37
N LYS A 70 -10.67 -3.64 7.11
CA LYS A 70 -10.37 -3.18 5.75
C LYS A 70 -8.90 -3.42 5.43
N LEU A 71 -8.62 -4.09 4.31
CA LEU A 71 -7.24 -4.26 3.86
C LEU A 71 -6.65 -2.92 3.38
N TYR A 72 -5.47 -2.59 3.91
CA TYR A 72 -4.62 -1.52 3.40
C TYR A 72 -3.30 -2.08 2.89
N GLU A 73 -2.69 -1.38 1.95
CA GLU A 73 -1.38 -1.71 1.42
C GLU A 73 -0.44 -0.51 1.41
N ALA A 74 0.86 -0.79 1.55
CA ALA A 74 1.93 0.13 1.26
C ALA A 74 3.00 -0.52 0.39
N ASN A 75 3.46 0.16 -0.67
CA ASN A 75 4.58 -0.32 -1.47
C ASN A 75 5.90 0.18 -0.87
N VAL A 76 6.80 -0.75 -0.58
CA VAL A 76 8.06 -0.51 0.11
C VAL A 76 9.21 -1.03 -0.74
N THR A 77 10.25 -0.21 -0.87
CA THR A 77 11.53 -0.59 -1.47
C THR A 77 12.64 -0.49 -0.43
N SER A 78 13.73 -1.21 -0.68
CA SER A 78 14.91 -1.18 0.19
C SER A 78 16.21 -1.16 -0.63
N GLU A 79 17.20 -0.44 -0.13
CA GLU A 79 18.56 -0.42 -0.65
C GLU A 79 19.55 -0.79 0.48
N GLY A 80 20.44 -1.73 0.19
CA GLY A 80 21.37 -2.30 1.19
C GLY A 80 20.67 -3.19 2.22
N GLY A 81 21.47 -3.85 3.07
CA GLY A 81 21.00 -4.69 4.16
C GLY A 81 20.08 -5.85 3.75
N ILE A 82 19.46 -6.48 4.76
CA ILE A 82 18.40 -7.48 4.58
C ILE A 82 17.09 -6.84 5.08
N PRO A 83 16.05 -6.71 4.25
CA PRO A 83 14.82 -6.07 4.66
C PRO A 83 14.04 -6.93 5.65
N LEU A 84 13.45 -6.28 6.65
CA LEU A 84 12.65 -6.93 7.70
C LEU A 84 11.21 -6.44 7.64
N ALA A 85 10.43 -7.04 6.74
CA ALA A 85 9.00 -6.74 6.59
C ALA A 85 8.21 -6.81 7.92
N PRO A 86 8.42 -7.82 8.81
CA PRO A 86 7.65 -7.94 10.06
C PRO A 86 7.75 -6.75 11.03
N ASN A 87 8.74 -5.88 10.85
CA ASN A 87 8.93 -4.70 11.70
C ASN A 87 8.06 -3.50 11.26
N PHE A 88 7.35 -3.60 10.13
CA PHE A 88 6.49 -2.54 9.65
C PHE A 88 5.08 -2.61 10.24
N ASN A 89 4.53 -1.45 10.58
CA ASN A 89 3.17 -1.28 11.09
C ASN A 89 2.53 -0.08 10.40
N ALA A 90 1.24 -0.13 10.10
CA ALA A 90 0.44 1.05 9.79
C ALA A 90 -0.11 1.66 11.08
N ARG A 91 -0.18 3.00 11.17
CA ARG A 91 -0.70 3.70 12.35
C ARG A 91 -1.68 4.80 12.02
N ALA A 92 -2.73 4.87 12.83
CA ALA A 92 -3.69 5.96 12.82
C ALA A 92 -3.25 7.11 13.71
N GLN A 93 -3.81 8.29 13.44
CA GLN A 93 -3.53 9.50 14.23
C GLN A 93 -3.99 9.36 15.69
N SER A 94 -4.98 8.51 15.95
CA SER A 94 -5.47 8.17 17.29
C SER A 94 -4.50 7.32 18.11
N GLY A 95 -3.49 6.72 17.46
CA GLY A 95 -2.54 5.80 18.08
C GLY A 95 -2.82 4.32 17.80
N ASP A 96 -3.92 3.99 17.11
CA ASP A 96 -4.17 2.61 16.66
C ASP A 96 -3.01 2.09 15.80
N ASN A 97 -2.60 0.84 16.04
CA ASN A 97 -1.47 0.21 15.40
C ASN A 97 -1.87 -1.12 14.74
N TYR A 98 -1.58 -1.24 13.45
CA TYR A 98 -1.89 -2.41 12.62
C TYR A 98 -0.59 -3.05 12.13
N PRO A 99 -0.17 -4.20 12.67
CA PRO A 99 1.00 -4.92 12.19
C PRO A 99 0.85 -5.37 10.74
N VAL A 100 1.97 -5.53 10.04
CA VAL A 100 1.94 -6.18 8.72
C VAL A 100 1.39 -7.61 8.85
N ILE A 101 0.49 -7.99 7.95
CA ILE A 101 -0.13 -9.33 7.91
C ILE A 101 0.32 -10.17 6.71
N GLY A 102 1.08 -9.59 5.79
CA GLY A 102 1.62 -10.30 4.64
C GLY A 102 2.33 -9.38 3.64
N GLY A 103 2.84 -9.99 2.56
CA GLY A 103 3.59 -9.30 1.52
C GLY A 103 5.11 -9.43 1.68
N GLY A 104 5.87 -8.55 1.03
CA GLY A 104 7.33 -8.61 1.02
C GLY A 104 7.99 -7.33 0.51
N ILE A 105 9.30 -7.22 0.76
CA ILE A 105 10.14 -6.09 0.35
C ILE A 105 11.23 -6.63 -0.60
N PRO A 106 11.38 -6.06 -1.81
CA PRO A 106 10.58 -4.98 -2.37
C PRO A 106 9.16 -5.44 -2.73
N GLY A 107 8.18 -4.55 -2.58
CA GLY A 107 6.79 -4.81 -2.96
C GLY A 107 5.76 -4.31 -1.95
N LYS A 108 4.56 -4.88 -2.03
CA LYS A 108 3.45 -4.53 -1.15
C LYS A 108 3.61 -5.17 0.23
N LEU A 109 3.35 -4.40 1.26
CA LEU A 109 3.03 -4.84 2.62
C LEU A 109 1.54 -4.60 2.87
N TYR A 110 0.88 -5.53 3.53
CA TYR A 110 -0.56 -5.45 3.82
C TYR A 110 -0.85 -5.30 5.31
N PHE A 111 -1.91 -4.56 5.63
CA PHE A 111 -2.33 -4.26 6.99
C PHE A 111 -3.84 -4.50 7.14
N ASP A 112 -4.24 -5.19 8.20
CA ASP A 112 -5.65 -5.39 8.56
C ASP A 112 -6.13 -4.24 9.45
N VAL A 113 -6.87 -3.29 8.87
CA VAL A 113 -7.34 -2.09 9.59
C VAL A 113 -8.71 -2.35 10.20
N VAL A 114 -8.73 -2.54 11.51
CA VAL A 114 -9.93 -2.85 12.30
C VAL A 114 -10.47 -1.68 13.13
N GLY A 115 -9.85 -0.49 13.01
CA GLY A 115 -10.20 0.72 13.77
C GLY A 115 -10.07 1.98 12.92
N ASP A 116 -9.48 3.04 13.49
CA ASP A 116 -9.29 4.30 12.79
C ASP A 116 -8.41 4.18 11.54
N ILE A 117 -8.66 5.03 10.56
CA ILE A 117 -7.92 5.02 9.29
C ILE A 117 -6.45 5.37 9.56
N PRO A 118 -5.49 4.50 9.20
CA PRO A 118 -4.09 4.80 9.38
C PRO A 118 -3.66 5.94 8.47
N ASN A 119 -2.71 6.77 8.86
CA ASN A 119 -2.14 7.82 8.02
C ASN A 119 -0.62 7.73 7.88
N SER A 120 -0.02 6.74 8.53
CA SER A 120 1.42 6.53 8.58
C SER A 120 1.79 5.06 8.51
N VAL A 121 3.02 4.80 8.09
CA VAL A 121 3.69 3.51 8.20
C VAL A 121 4.97 3.74 9.00
N VAL A 122 5.22 2.89 10.00
CA VAL A 122 6.41 2.98 10.86
C VAL A 122 7.20 1.69 10.81
N TYR A 123 8.52 1.81 10.89
CA TYR A 123 9.42 0.69 11.19
C TYR A 123 9.67 0.67 12.70
N ASN A 124 9.18 -0.36 13.38
CA ASN A 124 9.25 -0.54 14.82
C ASN A 124 10.07 -1.79 15.17
N THR A 125 10.96 -1.68 16.14
CA THR A 125 11.66 -2.82 16.72
C THR A 125 11.41 -2.86 18.22
N SER A 126 10.93 -4.00 18.73
CA SER A 126 10.76 -4.24 20.18
C SER A 126 10.01 -3.11 20.91
N GLY A 127 8.96 -2.56 20.29
CA GLY A 127 8.12 -1.52 20.90
C GLY A 127 8.64 -0.09 20.72
N ARG A 128 9.78 0.12 20.04
CA ARG A 128 10.28 1.45 19.70
C ARG A 128 10.22 1.69 18.21
N ASP A 129 9.62 2.81 17.81
CA ASP A 129 9.64 3.25 16.44
C ASP A 129 11.00 3.86 16.09
N LEU A 130 11.56 3.47 14.95
CA LEU A 130 12.87 3.95 14.49
C LEU A 130 12.74 4.86 13.28
N LEU A 131 11.85 4.51 12.35
CA LEU A 131 11.58 5.26 11.11
C LEU A 131 10.07 5.42 10.93
N GLY A 132 9.64 6.53 10.32
CA GLY A 132 8.24 6.77 10.02
C GLY A 132 8.03 7.46 8.67
N TRP A 133 6.96 7.08 7.98
CA TRP A 133 6.47 7.75 6.79
C TRP A 133 5.02 8.11 6.99
N VAL A 134 4.68 9.38 6.82
CA VAL A 134 3.34 9.91 7.09
C VAL A 134 2.79 10.63 5.86
N SER A 135 1.48 10.51 5.64
CA SER A 135 0.80 11.35 4.66
C SER A 135 0.59 12.74 5.28
N PRO A 136 1.00 13.83 4.61
CA PRO A 136 0.73 15.19 5.09
C PRO A 136 -0.76 15.57 5.02
N ARG A 137 -1.60 14.71 4.42
CA ARG A 137 -3.06 14.86 4.35
C ARG A 137 -3.74 13.58 4.85
N PRO A 138 -4.93 13.67 5.46
CA PRO A 138 -5.73 12.47 5.77
C PRO A 138 -5.89 11.61 4.52
N ILE A 139 -5.60 10.31 4.62
CA ILE A 139 -5.89 9.39 3.53
C ILE A 139 -7.39 9.08 3.54
N SER A 140 -8.06 9.31 2.41
CA SER A 140 -9.48 9.00 2.28
C SER A 140 -9.67 7.50 2.31
N SER A 141 -10.71 7.02 3.00
CA SER A 141 -11.08 5.62 3.10
C SER A 141 -11.66 5.03 1.82
N GLY A 142 -11.47 5.69 0.66
CA GLY A 142 -11.85 5.28 -0.70
C GLY A 142 -12.84 4.11 -0.77
N ALA A 143 -14.13 4.43 -0.83
CA ALA A 143 -15.06 3.69 -1.68
C ALA A 143 -14.74 4.11 -3.13
N GLY A 144 -14.80 3.19 -4.09
CA GLY A 144 -14.43 3.50 -5.47
C GLY A 144 -15.36 4.53 -6.09
N ASP A 145 -14.86 5.75 -6.28
CA ASP A 145 -15.58 6.78 -7.04
C ASP A 145 -15.20 6.65 -8.51
N VAL A 146 -16.08 5.99 -9.27
CA VAL A 146 -16.16 6.18 -10.72
C VAL A 146 -16.80 7.55 -10.93
N ALA A 147 -16.00 8.61 -11.01
CA ALA A 147 -16.48 9.93 -11.38
C ALA A 147 -15.43 10.59 -12.26
N GLY A 148 -15.86 10.87 -13.49
CA GLY A 148 -15.02 11.33 -14.59
C GLY A 148 -14.25 12.61 -14.29
N GLU A 149 -13.11 12.68 -14.94
CA GLU A 149 -12.42 13.90 -15.29
C GLU A 149 -13.40 14.90 -15.92
N THR A 150 -13.63 16.04 -15.27
CA THR A 150 -13.88 17.31 -15.97
C THR A 150 -13.28 18.46 -15.17
N THR A 151 -12.33 19.13 -15.83
CA THR A 151 -11.99 20.54 -15.60
C THR A 151 -13.23 21.42 -15.75
N GLU A 152 -13.11 22.68 -15.30
CA GLU A 152 -13.93 23.87 -15.61
C GLU A 152 -14.71 24.39 -14.37
N ASP A 153 -14.22 25.47 -13.75
CA ASP A 153 -14.28 26.87 -14.19
C ASP A 153 -15.68 27.48 -14.00
N ILE A 154 -15.69 28.58 -13.26
CA ILE A 154 -16.87 29.19 -12.67
C ILE A 154 -17.35 30.26 -13.63
N GLY A 155 -18.47 30.06 -14.34
CA GLY A 155 -19.00 31.12 -15.18
C GLY A 155 -20.33 30.85 -15.90
N GLY A 156 -21.44 31.21 -15.27
CA GLY A 156 -22.58 31.89 -15.89
C GLY A 156 -23.44 31.17 -16.95
N ALA A 157 -24.69 30.87 -16.58
CA ALA A 157 -25.82 30.75 -17.53
C ALA A 157 -26.41 32.17 -17.83
N PRO A 158 -27.38 32.37 -18.76
CA PRO A 158 -28.19 31.39 -19.49
C PRO A 158 -28.55 31.71 -20.98
N THR A 159 -29.29 30.77 -21.59
CA THR A 159 -30.40 30.94 -22.57
C THR A 159 -30.12 30.60 -24.04
N GLY A 160 -30.92 29.66 -24.57
CA GLY A 160 -31.41 29.73 -25.97
C GLY A 160 -31.53 28.40 -26.72
N GLY A 161 -32.77 28.00 -27.03
CA GLY A 161 -33.10 27.36 -28.32
C GLY A 161 -33.26 25.84 -28.36
N ALA A 162 -34.51 25.40 -28.55
CA ALA A 162 -34.88 24.04 -28.94
C ALA A 162 -34.49 23.73 -30.40
N THR A 163 -34.21 22.46 -30.72
CA THR A 163 -35.05 21.57 -31.57
C THR A 163 -34.33 20.26 -31.92
N ASP A 164 -35.05 19.16 -31.75
CA ASP A 164 -35.16 17.90 -32.52
C ASP A 164 -34.07 17.42 -33.50
N GLY A 165 -33.87 16.09 -33.49
CA GLY A 165 -33.76 15.30 -34.72
C GLY A 165 -32.44 14.59 -35.02
N GLY A 166 -32.37 13.31 -34.65
CA GLY A 166 -31.89 12.20 -35.50
C GLY A 166 -30.41 12.09 -35.92
N GLY A 167 -29.92 10.85 -35.96
CA GLY A 167 -28.85 10.46 -36.90
C GLY A 167 -27.66 9.72 -36.29
N MET A 168 -27.45 8.50 -36.76
CA MET A 168 -26.46 7.51 -36.34
C MET A 168 -25.01 7.81 -36.82
N THR A 169 -24.08 7.04 -36.21
CA THR A 169 -22.83 6.46 -36.78
C THR A 169 -21.48 7.17 -36.56
N GLY A 170 -20.48 6.35 -36.20
CA GLY A 170 -19.04 6.54 -36.47
C GLY A 170 -18.19 6.83 -35.23
N GLY A 171 -17.24 6.01 -34.78
CA GLY A 171 -16.69 4.78 -35.34
C GLY A 171 -15.96 3.97 -34.27
N ASN A 172 -16.18 2.66 -34.28
CA ASN A 172 -15.38 1.67 -33.57
C ASN A 172 -14.12 1.42 -34.40
N GLU A 173 -12.98 1.92 -33.95
CA GLU A 173 -11.69 1.51 -34.50
C GLU A 173 -11.37 0.08 -34.04
N VAL A 174 -10.99 -0.72 -35.03
CA VAL A 174 -10.98 -2.17 -35.03
C VAL A 174 -9.87 -2.72 -34.14
N ALA A 175 -10.23 -3.29 -32.98
CA ALA A 175 -9.41 -4.30 -32.34
C ALA A 175 -9.89 -5.68 -32.83
N PRO A 176 -9.00 -6.59 -33.28
CA PRO A 176 -9.42 -7.94 -33.66
C PRO A 176 -10.05 -8.65 -32.46
N ALA A 177 -11.09 -9.45 -32.73
CA ALA A 177 -11.71 -10.28 -31.69
C ALA A 177 -10.66 -11.25 -31.11
N VAL A 178 -10.37 -11.12 -29.82
CA VAL A 178 -9.56 -12.10 -29.08
C VAL A 178 -10.43 -13.33 -28.86
N VAL A 179 -10.24 -14.36 -29.68
CA VAL A 179 -10.81 -15.68 -29.43
C VAL A 179 -10.05 -16.31 -28.26
N ALA A 180 -10.72 -16.48 -27.13
CA ALA A 180 -10.16 -17.23 -26.02
C ALA A 180 -9.93 -18.69 -26.46
N PRO A 181 -8.77 -19.30 -26.13
CA PRO A 181 -8.59 -20.73 -26.33
C PRO A 181 -9.65 -21.50 -25.51
N ALA A 182 -10.10 -22.64 -26.04
CA ALA A 182 -11.01 -23.52 -25.32
C ALA A 182 -10.41 -23.90 -23.96
N PRO A 183 -11.24 -24.06 -22.90
CA PRO A 183 -10.75 -24.60 -21.65
C PRO A 183 -10.09 -25.96 -21.93
N PHE A 184 -8.95 -26.21 -21.30
CA PHE A 184 -8.32 -27.52 -21.29
C PHE A 184 -9.33 -28.50 -20.67
N GLU A 185 -9.96 -29.31 -21.50
CA GLU A 185 -10.75 -30.44 -21.05
C GLU A 185 -9.76 -31.48 -20.51
N LEU A 186 -9.69 -31.61 -19.19
CA LEU A 186 -8.95 -32.69 -18.55
C LEU A 186 -9.58 -34.01 -19.00
N THR A 187 -8.78 -34.88 -19.61
CA THR A 187 -9.26 -36.21 -19.99
C THR A 187 -9.49 -37.06 -18.74
N PRO A 188 -10.42 -38.04 -18.72
CA PRO A 188 -10.59 -38.95 -17.58
C PRO A 188 -9.31 -39.70 -17.17
N ALA A 189 -8.31 -39.76 -18.05
CA ALA A 189 -7.00 -40.33 -17.77
C ALA A 189 -6.10 -39.43 -16.90
N GLU A 190 -6.23 -38.11 -16.96
CA GLU A 190 -5.45 -37.15 -16.16
C GLU A 190 -6.05 -36.93 -14.76
N VAL A 191 -7.35 -37.21 -14.57
CA VAL A 191 -8.00 -37.24 -13.25
C VAL A 191 -7.65 -38.51 -12.46
N ALA A 192 -7.09 -39.52 -13.14
CA ALA A 192 -6.78 -40.83 -12.57
C ALA A 192 -5.30 -41.03 -12.22
N GLU A 193 -4.50 -39.96 -12.07
CA GLU A 193 -3.21 -40.09 -11.42
C GLU A 193 -3.42 -40.31 -9.91
N PRO A 194 -3.05 -41.47 -9.35
CA PRO A 194 -3.12 -41.68 -7.92
C PRO A 194 -2.16 -40.70 -7.25
N GLY A 195 -2.72 -39.83 -6.41
CA GLY A 195 -1.99 -38.79 -5.72
C GLY A 195 -0.83 -39.30 -4.85
N PHE A 196 -0.12 -38.31 -4.31
CA PHE A 196 0.97 -38.36 -3.32
C PHE A 196 0.61 -39.07 -1.99
N ASN A 197 0.00 -40.25 -2.02
CA ASN A 197 -0.24 -41.06 -0.84
C ASN A 197 -0.26 -42.56 -1.15
N SER A 198 0.90 -43.13 -1.51
CA SER A 198 1.12 -44.57 -1.39
C SER A 198 2.50 -44.89 -0.80
N GLY A 199 2.51 -45.39 0.43
CA GLY A 199 3.60 -46.17 1.02
C GLY A 199 4.51 -45.38 1.98
N GLY A 200 4.54 -45.64 3.29
CA GLY A 200 3.94 -46.75 4.00
C GLY A 200 4.06 -46.55 5.52
N GLY A 201 3.04 -47.05 6.22
CA GLY A 201 3.05 -47.25 7.66
C GLY A 201 2.84 -48.72 7.97
N GLY A 202 3.72 -49.26 8.82
CA GLY A 202 3.38 -50.34 9.75
C GLY A 202 3.95 -51.73 9.44
N GLY A 203 4.85 -52.21 10.31
CA GLY A 203 5.18 -53.62 10.45
C GLY A 203 6.46 -53.87 11.24
N GLY A 204 6.37 -53.92 12.57
CA GLY A 204 7.49 -54.33 13.43
C GLY A 204 7.75 -55.84 13.36
N HIS A 205 8.99 -56.24 13.68
CA HIS A 205 9.34 -57.51 14.33
C HIS A 205 10.85 -57.53 14.66
N ARG A 206 11.14 -57.78 15.94
CA ARG A 206 12.42 -58.19 16.57
C ARG A 206 13.44 -57.10 16.89
#